data_AF-A0A356ENH1-F1
#
_entry.id   AF-A0A356ENH1-F1
#
_cell.length_a   1.000
_cell.length_b   1.000
_cell.length_c   1.000
_cell.angle_alpha   90.00
_cell.angle_beta   90.00
_cell.angle_gamma   90.00
#
_symmetry.space_group_name_H-M   'P 1'
#
loop_
_entity.id
_entity.type
_entity.pdbx_description
1 polymer ?
#
loop_
_entity_poly.entity_id
_entity_poly.type
_entity_poly.pdbx_seq_one_letter_code
_entity_poly.pdbx_strand_id
1 'polypeptide(L)' 'ILDDMVINMVDVGEETGELDTMLYKVADTYDEEVAVLTDSLMSLMEPLLIISLGGMVGFIVIALFLPLIKLIETLS' A
#
# COMPACT_ATOMS: atom_id res chain seq x y z
N ILE A 1 9.71 -13.59 -17.27
CA ILE A 1 8.57 -13.44 -18.20
C ILE A 1 8.55 -11.96 -18.51
N LEU A 2 8.98 -11.57 -19.71
CA LEU A 2 8.91 -10.17 -20.13
C LEU A 2 7.45 -9.86 -20.46
N ASP A 3 6.98 -8.68 -20.06
CA ASP A 3 5.64 -8.22 -20.36
C ASP A 3 5.47 -8.09 -21.89
N ASP A 4 4.28 -8.41 -22.40
CA ASP A 4 3.93 -8.27 -23.82
C ASP A 4 4.11 -6.82 -24.29
N MET A 5 3.96 -5.84 -23.39
CA MET A 5 4.25 -4.43 -23.66
C MET A 5 5.71 -4.19 -24.06
N VAL A 6 6.65 -4.83 -23.38
CA VAL A 6 8.08 -4.67 -23.67
C VAL A 6 8.45 -5.30 -25.00
N ILE A 7 7.89 -6.47 -25.30
CA ILE A 7 8.13 -7.17 -26.57
C ILE A 7 7.64 -6.31 -27.73
N ASN A 8 6.41 -5.79 -27.65
CA ASN A 8 5.85 -4.93 -28.68
C ASN A 8 6.63 -3.61 -28.86
N MET A 9 7.10 -2.99 -27.78
CA MET A 9 7.92 -1.77 -27.85
C MET A 9 9.29 -2.02 -28.50
N VAL A 10 9.90 -3.17 -28.25
CA VAL A 10 11.17 -3.58 -28.88
C VAL A 10 10.97 -3.86 -30.36
N ASP A 11 9.94 -4.63 -30.73
CA ASP A 11 9.63 -4.95 -32.13
C ASP A 11 9.35 -3.67 -32.94
N VAL A 12 8.57 -2.74 -32.40
CA VAL A 12 8.30 -1.44 -33.03
C VAL A 12 9.58 -0.60 -33.12
N GLY A 13 10.41 -0.59 -32.07
CA GLY A 13 11.66 0.16 -32.04
C GLY A 13 12.72 -0.37 -33.02
N GLU A 14 12.76 -1.67 -33.25
CA GLU A 14 13.60 -2.26 -34.30
C GLU A 14 13.06 -1.95 -35.71
N GLU A 15 11.74 -2.00 -35.92
CA GLU A 15 11.12 -1.71 -37.22
C GLU A 15 11.27 -0.23 -37.63
N THR A 16 11.19 0.70 -36.66
CA THR A 16 11.36 2.14 -36.91
C THR A 16 12.80 2.63 -36.78
N GLY A 17 13.71 1.80 -36.25
CA GLY A 17 15.08 2.19 -35.93
C GLY A 17 15.21 3.11 -34.71
N GLU A 18 14.16 3.22 -33.89
CA GLU A 18 14.08 4.08 -32.70
C GLU A 18 14.08 3.27 -31.38
N LEU A 19 14.79 2.14 -31.36
CA LEU A 19 14.85 1.23 -30.20
C LEU A 19 15.22 1.95 -28.89
N ASP A 20 16.19 2.86 -28.92
CA ASP A 20 16.60 3.65 -27.74
C ASP A 20 15.41 4.42 -27.13
N THR A 21 14.65 5.12 -27.98
CA THR A 21 13.43 5.85 -27.58
C THR A 21 12.37 4.92 -26.99
N MET A 22 12.19 3.72 -27.57
CA MET A 22 11.21 2.75 -27.07
C MET A 22 11.62 2.15 -25.71
N LEU A 23 12.92 1.90 -25.50
CA LEU A 23 13.44 1.43 -24.21
C LEU A 23 13.28 2.48 -23.10
N TYR A 24 13.45 3.79 -23.42
CA TYR A 24 13.13 4.85 -22.46
C TYR A 24 11.65 4.87 -22.07
N LYS A 25 10.74 4.69 -23.03
CA LYS A 25 9.30 4.60 -22.72
C LYS A 25 8.96 3.41 -21.84
N VAL A 26 9.60 2.27 -22.07
CA VAL A 26 9.44 1.09 -21.21
C VAL A 26 9.91 1.41 -19.79
N ALA A 27 11.07 2.05 -19.62
CA ALA A 27 11.57 2.48 -18.32
C ALA A 27 10.59 3.45 -17.61
N ASP A 28 10.12 4.47 -18.31
CA ASP A 28 9.14 5.43 -17.78
C ASP A 28 7.84 4.74 -17.33
N THR A 29 7.38 3.76 -18.10
CA THR A 29 6.17 2.97 -17.76
C THR A 29 6.37 2.17 -16.48
N TYR A 30 7.51 1.49 -16.33
CA TYR A 30 7.83 0.75 -15.11
C TYR A 30 7.99 1.66 -13.89
N ASP A 31 8.61 2.84 -14.06
CA ASP A 31 8.72 3.82 -12.96
C ASP A 31 7.34 4.33 -12.53
N GLU A 32 6.42 4.57 -13.47
CA GLU A 32 5.05 4.97 -13.18
C GLU A 32 4.27 3.83 -12.48
N GLU A 33 4.40 2.59 -12.94
CA GLU A 33 3.80 1.43 -12.28
C GLU A 33 4.29 1.30 -10.83
N VAL A 34 5.61 1.38 -10.63
CA VAL A 34 6.22 1.33 -9.29
C VAL A 34 5.68 2.47 -8.42
N ALA A 35 5.61 3.70 -8.93
CA ALA A 35 5.09 4.84 -8.20
C ALA A 35 3.64 4.61 -7.75
N VAL A 36 2.76 4.18 -8.66
CA VAL A 36 1.35 3.84 -8.36
C VAL A 36 1.25 2.73 -7.32
N LEU A 37 2.07 1.70 -7.44
CA LEU A 37 2.16 0.61 -6.46
C LEU A 37 2.56 1.15 -5.09
N THR A 38 3.62 1.95 -4.98
CA THR A 38 4.03 2.55 -3.70
C THR A 38 2.97 3.46 -3.09
N ASP A 39 2.31 4.29 -3.88
CA ASP A 39 1.23 5.17 -3.41
C ASP A 39 0.04 4.35 -2.89
N SER A 40 -0.32 3.28 -3.61
CA SER A 40 -1.38 2.38 -3.16
C SER A 40 -1.03 1.70 -1.83
N LEU A 41 0.23 1.29 -1.64
CA LEU A 41 0.71 0.70 -0.39
C LEU A 41 0.67 1.71 0.76
N MET A 42 1.07 2.97 0.53
CA MET A 42 0.94 4.04 1.52
C MET A 42 -0.52 4.31 1.88
N SER A 43 -1.43 4.33 0.90
CA SER A 43 -2.85 4.56 1.15
C SER A 43 -3.50 3.49 2.03
N LEU A 44 -2.99 2.25 1.99
CA LEU A 44 -3.44 1.15 2.84
C LEU A 44 -2.78 1.15 4.22
N MET A 45 -1.56 1.70 4.34
CA MET A 45 -0.88 1.84 5.64
C MET A 45 -1.63 2.76 6.59
N GLU A 46 -2.20 3.86 6.10
CA GLU A 46 -2.94 4.83 6.92
C GLU A 46 -4.14 4.22 7.68
N PRO A 47 -5.11 3.52 7.04
CA PRO A 47 -6.22 2.91 7.75
C PRO A 47 -5.78 1.79 8.70
N LEU A 48 -4.71 1.05 8.37
CA LEU A 48 -4.16 0.04 9.28
C LEU A 48 -3.64 0.66 10.57
N LEU A 49 -2.92 1.78 10.48
CA LEU A 49 -2.44 2.51 11.65
C LEU A 49 -3.60 3.01 12.51
N ILE A 50 -4.65 3.58 11.90
CA ILE A 50 -5.84 4.06 12.62
C ILE A 50 -6.55 2.92 13.35
N ILE A 51 -6.79 1.79 12.68
CA ILE A 51 -7.43 0.61 13.30
C ILE A 51 -6.57 0.07 14.45
N SER A 52 -5.25 -0.01 14.26
CA SER A 52 -4.34 -0.49 15.30
C SER A 52 -4.32 0.41 16.54
N LEU A 53 -4.29 1.73 16.33
CA LEU A 53 -4.32 2.72 17.41
C LEU A 53 -5.67 2.69 18.14
N GLY A 54 -6.77 2.65 17.39
CA GLY A 54 -8.12 2.53 17.94
C GLY A 54 -8.28 1.25 18.78
N GLY A 55 -7.75 0.12 18.29
CA GLY A 55 -7.72 -1.14 19.02
C GLY A 55 -6.90 -1.05 20.32
N MET A 56 -5.72 -0.45 20.27
CA MET A 56 -4.86 -0.27 21.44
C MET A 56 -5.53 0.61 22.51
N VAL A 57 -6.11 1.74 22.10
CA VAL A 57 -6.83 2.64 23.02
C VAL A 57 -8.07 1.95 23.58
N GLY A 58 -8.86 1.27 22.74
CA GLY A 58 -10.04 0.52 23.18
C GLY A 58 -9.70 -0.56 24.19
N PHE A 59 -8.60 -1.29 23.98
CA PHE A 59 -8.10 -2.29 24.92
C PHE A 59 -7.76 -1.68 26.29
N ILE A 60 -7.07 -0.53 26.32
CA ILE A 60 -6.74 0.17 27.55
C ILE A 60 -8.01 0.61 28.30
N VAL A 61 -8.99 1.16 27.59
CA VAL A 61 -10.27 1.59 28.19
C VAL A 61 -10.98 0.41 28.84
N ILE A 62 -11.12 -0.72 28.14
CA ILE A 62 -11.77 -1.92 28.68
C ILE A 62 -11.01 -2.44 29.91
N ALA A 63 -9.68 -2.49 29.85
CA ALA A 63 -8.83 -2.95 30.95
C ALA A 63 -8.99 -2.09 32.22
N LEU A 64 -9.25 -0.79 32.08
CA LEU A 64 -9.45 0.13 33.20
C LEU A 64 -10.90 0.18 33.70
N PHE A 65 -11.90 0.13 32.82
CA PHE A 65 -13.30 0.25 33.19
C PHE A 65 -13.87 -1.03 33.83
N LEU A 66 -13.48 -2.22 33.33
CA LEU A 66 -13.93 -3.49 33.91
C LEU A 66 -13.66 -3.63 35.43
N PRO A 67 -12.44 -3.37 35.95
CA PRO A 67 -12.20 -3.46 37.39
C PRO A 67 -12.95 -2.36 38.18
N LEU A 68 -13.16 -1.19 37.57
CA LEU A 68 -13.90 -0.09 38.19
C LEU A 68 -15.37 -0.48 38.42
N ILE A 69 -16.01 -1.10 37.43
CA ILE A 69 -17.38 -1.61 37.54
C ILE A 69 -17.47 -2.69 38.63
N LYS A 70 -16.52 -3.64 38.65
CA LYS A 70 -16.46 -4.69 39.68
C LYS A 70 -16.32 -4.12 41.10
N LEU A 71 -15.53 -3.05 41.27
CA LEU A 71 -15.41 -2.37 42.56
C LEU A 71 -16.73 -1.72 42.98
N ILE A 72 -17.46 -1.09 42.05
CA ILE A 72 -18.77 -0.48 42.33
C ILE A 72 -19.79 -1.56 42.73
N GLU A 73 -19.86 -2.68 42.00
CA GLU A 73 -20.76 -3.80 42.32
C GLU A 73 -20.46 -4.44 43.69
N THR A 74 -19.19 -4.47 44.10
CA THR A 74 -18.80 -5.02 45.41
C THR A 74 -19.14 -4.08 46.57
N LEU A 75 -19.23 -2.78 46.30
CA LEU A 75 -19.53 -1.75 47.30
C LEU A 75 -21.02 -1.40 47.40
N SER A 76 -21.81 -1.71 46.37
CA SER A 76 -23.27 -1.60 46.33
C SER A 76 -23.96 -2.79 47.01
#